data_AF-A0A661J6U4-F1
#
_entry.id   AF-A0A661J6U4-F1
#
_cell.length_a   1.000
_cell.length_b   1.000
_cell.length_c   1.000
_cell.angle_alpha   90.00
_cell.angle_beta   90.00
_cell.angle_gamma   90.00
#
_symmetry.space_group_name_H-M   'P 1'
#
loop_
_entity.id
_entity.type
_entity.pdbx_description
1 polymer ?
#
loop_
_entity_poly.entity_id
_entity_poly.type
_entity_poly.pdbx_seq_one_letter_code
_entity_poly.pdbx_strand_id
1 'polypeptide(L)'
;MKINLELCTGCGTCEKNCPLNAVVLEDKKPIFTAKCVSCSLCMNLCPNQAISLPDLISDDEIVCEHCPVGCRIKDGFTGACQRYIRKGDELVPTRSLVIPPPPSMQEIRQEIIISHPVITGIGAGTTYPDYIPAPYAVMEKRDDVDVVTVVTEAPLTYSSMVIKIDTERFIGNETAPVKHKGKVVGHVTTEQYGSKMISIGGINLMKGKNKVELTRLMVNIANLEEFELMVEGGASLLLEIGKPPIIDGVKSDNMKVACGAAIMGMVGPMLKGIADEVIILDADITGLFSESHVGKLMGFSPTSIKPPGTYATPGRYFGEHGDGWGGTKVMDPVDAIADFDPDKLFPGMRVLVLEVTGTKVAMLKLNEKKEFVKVDVPPEAERVRKWIYENREASLVSAIYMGGAGGSARAGITQNPIALTKALHNGEVVLSVGGVKAFVLPGGGINFMVDISKIKWRSFTWVPSPAMVVPIEYTMTKDVYYKLGGHKRKLTLLEELKR
;
A
#
# COMPACT_ATOMS: atom_id res chain seq x y z
N MET A 1 11.64 33.03 -17.70
CA MET A 1 10.63 33.44 -16.70
C MET A 1 10.73 34.94 -16.50
N LYS A 2 9.61 35.61 -16.21
CA LYS A 2 9.55 37.05 -15.92
C LYS A 2 9.47 37.26 -14.41
N ILE A 3 10.14 38.29 -13.90
CA ILE A 3 10.21 38.60 -12.47
C ILE A 3 9.76 40.03 -12.24
N ASN A 4 8.83 40.24 -11.30
CA ASN A 4 8.54 41.56 -10.75
C ASN A 4 9.51 41.84 -9.59
N LEU A 5 10.47 42.74 -9.81
CA LEU A 5 11.50 43.08 -8.83
C LEU A 5 10.97 43.84 -7.61
N GLU A 6 9.80 44.48 -7.70
CA GLU A 6 9.18 45.18 -6.57
C GLU A 6 8.56 44.18 -5.57
N LEU A 7 8.07 43.05 -6.07
CA LEU A 7 7.48 41.98 -5.26
C LEU A 7 8.54 40.95 -4.80
N CYS A 8 9.65 40.85 -5.51
CA CYS A 8 10.70 39.89 -5.20
C CYS A 8 11.52 40.32 -3.98
N THR A 9 11.46 39.55 -2.89
CA THR A 9 12.27 39.79 -1.69
C THR A 9 13.64 39.11 -1.71
N GLY A 10 13.95 38.36 -2.78
CA GLY A 10 15.20 37.59 -2.86
C GLY A 10 15.29 36.42 -1.87
N CYS A 11 14.16 35.86 -1.45
CA CYS A 11 14.10 34.82 -0.41
C CYS A 11 14.70 33.45 -0.80
N GLY A 12 14.98 33.20 -2.08
CA GLY A 12 15.63 31.97 -2.55
C GLY A 12 14.74 30.74 -2.70
N THR A 13 13.44 30.83 -2.43
CA THR A 13 12.50 29.70 -2.59
C THR A 13 12.52 29.11 -4.01
N CYS A 14 12.64 29.94 -5.04
CA CYS A 14 12.67 29.51 -6.44
C CYS A 14 13.96 28.76 -6.81
N GLU A 15 15.11 29.18 -6.28
CA GLU A 15 16.40 28.52 -6.45
C GLU A 15 16.41 27.15 -5.77
N LYS A 16 16.06 27.12 -4.48
CA LYS A 16 16.06 25.90 -3.66
C LYS A 16 15.22 24.75 -4.23
N ASN A 17 14.12 25.09 -4.92
CA ASN A 17 13.13 24.10 -5.39
C ASN A 17 13.21 23.84 -6.90
N CYS A 18 14.20 24.38 -7.62
CA CYS A 18 14.31 24.18 -9.06
C CYS A 18 14.85 22.75 -9.38
N PRO A 19 14.07 21.89 -10.06
CA PRO A 19 14.49 20.49 -10.31
C PRO A 19 15.65 20.36 -11.30
N LEU A 20 15.96 21.43 -12.03
CA LEU A 20 17.05 21.49 -13.01
C LEU A 20 18.21 22.37 -12.53
N ASN A 21 18.14 22.89 -11.30
CA ASN A 21 19.06 23.92 -10.80
C ASN A 21 19.22 25.07 -11.80
N ALA A 22 18.10 25.48 -12.40
CA ALA A 22 18.07 26.46 -13.47
C ALA A 22 17.90 27.91 -12.96
N VAL A 23 17.73 28.10 -11.65
CA VAL A 23 17.57 29.40 -11.01
C VAL A 23 18.78 29.62 -10.11
N VAL A 24 19.41 30.78 -10.22
CA VAL A 24 20.55 31.20 -9.39
C VAL A 24 20.23 32.57 -8.80
N LEU A 25 20.52 32.80 -7.52
CA LEU A 25 20.41 34.14 -6.94
C LEU A 25 21.71 34.94 -7.14
N GLU A 26 21.61 36.08 -7.83
CA GLU A 26 22.66 37.09 -7.94
C GLU A 26 22.15 38.41 -7.34
N ASP A 27 22.86 38.99 -6.38
CA ASP A 27 22.44 40.21 -5.67
C ASP A 27 20.98 40.19 -5.15
N LYS A 28 20.57 39.04 -4.60
CA LYS A 28 19.19 38.76 -4.15
C LYS A 28 18.12 38.78 -5.26
N LYS A 29 18.53 38.68 -6.53
CA LYS A 29 17.62 38.59 -7.69
C LYS A 29 17.74 37.22 -8.34
N PRO A 30 16.63 36.52 -8.62
CA PRO A 30 16.69 35.24 -9.30
C PRO A 30 17.03 35.43 -10.78
N ILE A 31 18.00 34.67 -11.26
CA ILE A 31 18.44 34.61 -12.65
C ILE A 31 18.12 33.21 -13.18
N PHE A 32 17.40 33.15 -14.31
CA PHE A 32 17.01 31.90 -14.94
C PHE A 32 17.98 31.55 -16.06
N THR A 33 18.70 30.45 -15.91
CA THR A 33 19.67 29.93 -16.87
C THR A 33 18.99 29.24 -18.06
N ALA A 34 19.77 28.87 -19.08
CA ALA A 34 19.30 28.11 -20.24
C ALA A 34 18.68 26.74 -19.90
N LYS A 35 18.95 26.20 -18.71
CA LYS A 35 18.33 24.96 -18.21
C LYS A 35 16.84 25.13 -17.87
N CYS A 36 16.33 26.36 -17.82
CA CYS A 36 14.94 26.61 -17.44
C CYS A 36 14.00 26.14 -18.55
N VAL A 37 13.06 25.27 -18.20
CA VAL A 37 12.08 24.68 -19.14
C VAL A 37 10.65 25.17 -18.94
N SER A 38 10.49 26.30 -18.23
CA SER A 38 9.19 26.96 -18.01
C SER A 38 8.10 26.07 -17.37
N CYS A 39 8.46 25.16 -16.46
CA CYS A 39 7.54 24.20 -15.83
C CYS A 39 6.58 24.79 -14.77
N SER A 40 6.56 26.12 -14.59
CA SER A 40 5.70 26.85 -13.64
C SER A 40 5.88 26.57 -12.14
N LEU A 41 6.77 25.66 -11.72
CA LEU A 41 6.95 25.33 -10.30
C LEU A 41 7.35 26.55 -9.45
N CYS A 42 8.34 27.32 -9.89
CA CYS A 42 8.81 28.50 -9.15
C CYS A 42 7.76 29.63 -9.07
N MET A 43 6.86 29.73 -10.05
CA MET A 43 5.71 30.64 -10.01
C MET A 43 4.75 30.24 -8.90
N ASN A 44 4.38 28.96 -8.84
CA ASN A 44 3.46 28.44 -7.82
C ASN A 44 4.03 28.51 -6.39
N LEU A 45 5.35 28.38 -6.24
CA LEU A 45 6.02 28.42 -4.93
C LEU A 45 6.41 29.82 -4.45
N CYS A 46 6.30 30.85 -5.29
CA CYS A 46 6.72 32.19 -4.91
C CYS A 46 5.72 32.79 -3.91
N PRO A 47 6.12 33.07 -2.65
CA PRO A 47 5.18 33.57 -1.63
C PRO A 47 4.61 34.94 -1.97
N ASN A 48 5.34 35.74 -2.75
CA ASN A 48 4.95 37.09 -3.14
C ASN A 48 4.41 37.15 -4.58
N GLN A 49 4.18 36.00 -5.23
CA GLN A 49 3.71 35.93 -6.62
C GLN A 49 4.54 36.78 -7.60
N ALA A 50 5.85 36.91 -7.34
CA ALA A 50 6.75 37.78 -8.08
C ALA A 50 7.23 37.18 -9.42
N ILE A 51 6.86 35.95 -9.77
CA ILE A 51 7.36 35.22 -10.94
C ILE A 51 6.18 34.89 -11.86
N SER A 52 6.33 35.11 -13.16
CA SER A 52 5.34 34.73 -14.18
C SER A 52 5.99 34.06 -15.40
N LEU A 53 5.17 33.42 -16.22
CA LEU A 53 5.60 32.81 -17.48
C LEU A 53 6.15 33.88 -18.46
N PRO A 54 7.10 33.51 -19.34
CA PRO A 54 7.60 34.43 -20.36
C PRO A 54 6.53 34.78 -21.39
N ASP A 55 6.57 36.02 -21.89
CA ASP A 55 5.61 36.54 -22.88
C ASP A 55 5.84 36.00 -24.31
N LEU A 56 7.03 35.46 -24.61
CA LEU A 56 7.42 34.98 -25.94
C LEU A 56 7.77 33.49 -25.94
N ILE A 57 7.39 32.81 -27.03
CA ILE A 57 7.78 31.44 -27.35
C ILE A 57 9.05 31.52 -28.22
N SER A 58 10.09 30.78 -27.85
CA SER A 58 11.30 30.65 -28.65
C SER A 58 11.10 29.54 -29.69
N ASP A 59 11.46 29.78 -30.94
CA ASP A 59 11.44 28.75 -32.00
C ASP A 59 12.47 27.64 -31.75
N ASP A 60 13.44 27.88 -30.86
CA ASP A 60 14.45 26.92 -30.42
C ASP A 60 14.00 26.04 -29.23
N GLU A 61 12.70 25.80 -29.04
CA GLU A 61 12.18 24.96 -27.95
C GLU A 61 11.17 23.93 -28.46
N ILE A 62 11.27 22.68 -27.98
CA ILE A 62 10.21 21.68 -28.17
C ILE A 62 9.31 21.67 -26.95
N VAL A 63 8.01 21.70 -27.17
CA VAL A 63 7.02 21.47 -26.11
C VAL A 63 6.89 19.97 -25.88
N CYS A 64 7.19 19.52 -24.67
CA CYS A 64 7.03 18.12 -24.28
C CYS A 64 5.55 17.78 -24.11
N GLU A 65 5.05 16.84 -24.91
CA GLU A 65 3.65 16.41 -24.91
C GLU A 65 3.39 15.19 -24.00
N HIS A 66 4.41 14.68 -23.30
CA HIS A 66 4.27 13.49 -22.44
C HIS A 66 3.48 13.72 -21.14
N CYS A 67 3.15 14.96 -20.78
CA CYS A 67 2.26 15.28 -19.67
C CYS A 67 1.70 16.72 -19.76
N PRO A 68 0.65 17.06 -18.96
CA PRO A 68 0.02 18.39 -18.99
C PRO A 68 0.92 19.57 -18.57
N VAL A 69 2.13 19.32 -18.04
CA VAL A 69 3.06 20.40 -17.66
C VAL A 69 3.60 21.12 -18.89
N GLY A 70 3.73 20.45 -20.05
CA GLY A 70 4.16 21.09 -21.29
C GLY A 70 5.54 21.76 -21.20
N CYS A 71 6.55 21.07 -20.63
CA CYS A 71 7.92 21.63 -20.51
C CYS A 71 8.45 22.06 -21.88
N ARG A 72 9.08 23.24 -21.94
CA ARG A 72 9.73 23.76 -23.15
C ARG A 72 11.22 23.48 -23.09
N ILE A 73 11.70 22.57 -23.93
CA ILE A 73 13.02 21.96 -23.78
C ILE A 73 13.93 22.41 -24.93
N LYS A 74 15.05 23.02 -24.57
CA LYS A 74 16.13 23.39 -25.48
C LYS A 74 17.01 22.19 -25.83
N ASP A 75 17.68 22.24 -26.97
CA ASP A 75 18.52 21.12 -27.41
C ASP A 75 19.63 20.81 -26.39
N GLY A 76 19.88 19.52 -26.16
CA GLY A 76 20.82 19.04 -25.13
C GLY A 76 20.34 19.16 -23.68
N PHE A 77 19.15 19.71 -23.42
CA PHE A 77 18.58 19.82 -22.07
C PHE A 77 17.46 18.80 -21.83
N THR A 78 17.18 18.56 -20.56
CA THR A 78 16.10 17.67 -20.12
C THR A 78 14.86 18.46 -19.69
N GLY A 79 13.70 17.82 -19.77
CA GLY A 79 12.49 18.35 -19.12
C GLY A 79 12.61 18.33 -17.60
N ALA A 80 11.70 19.01 -16.89
CA ALA A 80 11.78 19.14 -15.43
C ALA A 80 11.79 17.79 -14.67
N CYS A 81 11.19 16.74 -15.25
CA CYS A 81 11.20 15.38 -14.70
C CYS A 81 12.49 14.58 -15.00
N GLN A 82 13.39 15.12 -15.81
CA GLN A 82 14.64 14.51 -16.26
C GLN A 82 14.48 13.16 -17.02
N ARG A 83 13.24 12.78 -17.39
CA ARG A 83 12.95 11.52 -18.11
C ARG A 83 13.27 11.58 -19.60
N TYR A 84 13.20 12.77 -20.18
CA TYR A 84 13.41 13.00 -21.60
C TYR A 84 14.44 14.11 -21.78
N ILE A 85 15.35 13.91 -22.72
CA ILE A 85 16.33 14.88 -23.20
C ILE A 85 16.00 15.22 -24.64
N ARG A 86 16.09 16.50 -25.01
CA ARG A 86 16.02 16.89 -26.41
C ARG A 86 17.33 16.58 -27.10
N LYS A 87 17.25 15.93 -28.28
CA LYS A 87 18.36 15.74 -29.20
C LYS A 87 17.89 16.11 -30.61
N GLY A 88 18.30 17.29 -31.08
CA GLY A 88 17.80 17.87 -32.33
C GLY A 88 16.29 18.12 -32.24
N ASP A 89 15.53 17.48 -33.12
CA ASP A 89 14.07 17.67 -33.24
C ASP A 89 13.25 16.65 -32.45
N GLU A 90 13.90 15.79 -31.66
CA GLU A 90 13.25 14.71 -30.91
C GLU A 90 13.45 14.82 -29.40
N LEU A 91 12.46 14.32 -28.65
CA LEU A 91 12.58 14.04 -27.23
C LEU A 91 12.84 12.54 -27.03
N VAL A 92 14.02 12.19 -26.55
CA VAL A 92 14.41 10.80 -26.30
C VAL A 92 14.48 10.50 -24.81
N PRO A 93 14.14 9.28 -24.37
CA PRO A 93 14.33 8.86 -22.99
C PRO A 93 15.79 9.01 -22.53
N THR A 94 16.01 9.49 -21.30
CA THR A 94 17.35 9.61 -20.71
C THR A 94 17.93 8.28 -20.23
N ARG A 95 17.09 7.24 -20.16
CA ARG A 95 17.47 5.88 -19.77
C ARG A 95 16.91 4.86 -20.75
N SER A 96 17.67 3.80 -20.98
CA SER A 96 17.22 2.65 -21.74
C SER A 96 16.27 1.78 -20.92
N LEU A 97 15.43 0.99 -21.62
CA LEU A 97 14.68 -0.08 -20.98
C LEU A 97 15.66 -1.14 -20.46
N VAL A 98 15.51 -1.54 -19.19
CA VAL A 98 16.32 -2.59 -18.58
C VAL A 98 15.54 -3.90 -18.66
N ILE A 99 16.10 -4.89 -19.35
CA ILE A 99 15.59 -6.27 -19.40
C ILE A 99 16.58 -7.14 -18.63
N PRO A 100 16.19 -7.75 -17.49
CA PRO A 100 17.08 -8.67 -16.79
C PRO A 100 17.31 -9.94 -17.64
N PRO A 101 18.49 -10.56 -17.60
CA PRO A 101 18.69 -11.87 -18.23
C PRO A 101 17.79 -12.91 -17.55
N PRO A 102 17.24 -13.88 -18.30
CA PRO A 102 16.49 -14.98 -17.70
C PRO A 102 17.44 -15.81 -16.80
N PRO A 103 16.95 -16.32 -15.65
CA PRO A 103 17.73 -17.25 -14.84
C PRO A 103 18.01 -18.53 -15.64
N SER A 104 19.15 -19.17 -15.37
CA SER A 104 19.49 -20.47 -15.93
C SER A 104 18.57 -21.57 -15.38
N MET A 105 18.42 -22.65 -16.14
CA MET A 105 17.62 -23.82 -15.70
C MET A 105 18.12 -24.40 -14.36
N GLN A 106 19.42 -24.31 -14.10
CA GLN A 106 20.00 -24.77 -12.85
C GLN A 106 19.58 -23.91 -11.66
N GLU A 107 19.57 -22.58 -11.82
CA GLU A 107 19.11 -21.64 -10.79
C GLU A 107 17.63 -21.84 -10.49
N ILE A 108 16.79 -21.97 -11.52
CA ILE A 108 15.36 -22.27 -11.37
C ILE A 108 15.17 -23.59 -10.61
N ARG A 109 15.87 -24.65 -11.03
CA ARG A 109 15.77 -25.97 -10.40
C ARG A 109 16.18 -25.93 -8.94
N GLN A 110 17.29 -25.25 -8.62
CA GLN A 110 17.75 -25.09 -7.24
C GLN A 110 16.71 -24.35 -6.39
N GLU A 111 16.18 -23.22 -6.87
CA GLU A 111 15.17 -22.44 -6.15
C GLU A 111 13.93 -23.31 -5.83
N ILE A 112 13.45 -24.08 -6.81
CA ILE A 112 12.31 -24.98 -6.62
C ILE A 112 12.63 -26.05 -5.58
N ILE A 113 13.79 -26.70 -5.67
CA ILE A 113 14.17 -27.82 -4.79
C ILE A 113 14.28 -27.40 -3.32
N ILE A 114 14.80 -26.19 -3.04
CA ILE A 114 14.98 -25.69 -1.65
C ILE A 114 13.80 -24.83 -1.16
N SER A 115 12.78 -24.61 -1.99
CA SER A 115 11.63 -23.73 -1.65
C SER A 115 10.76 -24.24 -0.50
N HIS A 116 10.79 -25.55 -0.21
CA HIS A 116 10.02 -26.18 0.85
C HIS A 116 10.96 -26.87 1.84
N PRO A 117 10.75 -26.76 3.15
CA PRO A 117 11.60 -27.43 4.12
C PRO A 117 11.42 -28.95 4.10
N VAL A 118 12.45 -29.68 4.54
CA VAL A 118 12.42 -31.14 4.76
C VAL A 118 11.58 -31.49 5.99
N ILE A 119 11.69 -30.67 7.04
CA ILE A 119 10.90 -30.75 8.27
C ILE A 119 10.53 -29.34 8.76
N THR A 120 9.44 -29.19 9.51
CA THR A 120 9.07 -27.90 10.12
C THR A 120 9.73 -27.71 11.48
N GLY A 121 9.92 -26.46 11.91
CA GLY A 121 10.39 -26.13 13.26
C GLY A 121 9.35 -26.28 14.35
N ILE A 122 8.08 -26.55 14.00
CA ILE A 122 6.99 -26.75 14.95
C ILE A 122 7.31 -27.98 15.82
N GLY A 123 7.46 -27.77 17.13
CA GLY A 123 7.79 -28.84 18.07
C GLY A 123 9.26 -29.26 18.05
N ALA A 124 10.14 -28.54 17.35
CA ALA A 124 11.57 -28.83 17.32
C ALA A 124 12.28 -28.54 18.66
N GLY A 125 11.68 -27.70 19.51
CA GLY A 125 12.33 -27.15 20.69
C GLY A 125 13.39 -26.10 20.32
N THR A 126 14.16 -25.69 21.31
CA THR A 126 15.12 -24.59 21.18
C THR A 126 16.40 -24.86 21.95
N THR A 127 17.48 -24.21 21.55
CA THR A 127 18.77 -24.23 22.25
C THR A 127 19.12 -22.86 22.83
N TYR A 128 18.14 -21.96 22.93
CA TYR A 128 18.33 -20.55 23.26
C TYR A 128 19.00 -20.29 24.63
N PRO A 129 19.94 -19.33 24.74
CA PRO A 129 20.64 -18.71 23.61
C PRO A 129 21.46 -19.78 22.91
N ASP A 130 21.36 -19.92 21.59
CA ASP A 130 21.96 -21.03 20.85
C ASP A 130 23.50 -21.01 20.90
N TYR A 131 24.06 -21.62 21.94
CA TYR A 131 25.49 -21.87 22.14
C TYR A 131 25.89 -23.28 21.70
N ILE A 132 24.90 -24.11 21.33
CA ILE A 132 25.03 -25.44 20.73
C ILE A 132 24.26 -25.48 19.40
N PRO A 133 24.50 -26.48 18.54
CA PRO A 133 23.77 -26.63 17.29
C PRO A 133 22.26 -26.69 17.52
N ALA A 134 21.49 -26.21 16.54
CA ALA A 134 20.04 -26.28 16.54
C ALA A 134 19.56 -27.73 16.79
N PRO A 135 18.37 -27.92 17.39
CA PRO A 135 17.88 -29.25 17.79
C PRO A 135 17.92 -30.29 16.67
N TYR A 136 17.59 -29.88 15.43
CA TYR A 136 17.60 -30.75 14.27
C TYR A 136 18.22 -30.06 13.05
N ALA A 137 19.11 -30.79 12.37
CA ALA A 137 19.52 -30.56 11.00
C ALA A 137 19.26 -31.84 10.23
N VAL A 138 18.30 -31.82 9.31
CA VAL A 138 17.81 -33.02 8.63
C VAL A 138 18.06 -32.92 7.14
N MET A 139 18.52 -34.01 6.55
CA MET A 139 18.79 -34.14 5.13
C MET A 139 17.79 -35.08 4.47
N GLU A 140 17.30 -34.69 3.29
CA GLU A 140 16.55 -35.52 2.36
C GLU A 140 17.16 -35.35 0.96
N LYS A 141 17.20 -36.45 0.21
CA LYS A 141 17.60 -36.40 -1.20
C LYS A 141 16.38 -36.10 -2.06
N ARG A 142 16.41 -34.97 -2.79
CA ARG A 142 15.38 -34.59 -3.77
C ARG A 142 16.02 -34.63 -5.15
N ASP A 143 15.57 -35.57 -5.98
CA ASP A 143 16.26 -35.96 -7.22
C ASP A 143 17.74 -36.32 -6.98
N ASP A 144 18.67 -35.55 -7.56
CA ASP A 144 20.12 -35.64 -7.45
C ASP A 144 20.71 -34.62 -6.46
N VAL A 145 19.87 -33.88 -5.71
CA VAL A 145 20.29 -32.84 -4.77
C VAL A 145 20.05 -33.27 -3.32
N ASP A 146 21.10 -33.22 -2.51
CA ASP A 146 21.00 -33.35 -1.05
C ASP A 146 20.49 -32.02 -0.46
N VAL A 147 19.25 -32.01 0.04
CA VAL A 147 18.61 -30.84 0.66
C VAL A 147 18.68 -30.97 2.17
N VAL A 148 19.11 -29.90 2.83
CA VAL A 148 19.23 -29.82 4.28
C VAL A 148 18.28 -28.75 4.81
N THR A 149 17.50 -29.09 5.83
CA THR A 149 16.75 -28.11 6.62
C THR A 149 17.22 -28.13 8.07
N VAL A 150 17.61 -26.95 8.56
CA VAL A 150 17.93 -26.73 9.97
C VAL A 150 16.76 -26.01 10.63
N VAL A 151 16.29 -26.49 11.77
CA VAL A 151 15.09 -25.96 12.43
C VAL A 151 15.32 -25.61 13.89
N THR A 152 14.65 -24.57 14.37
CA THR A 152 14.64 -24.15 15.78
C THR A 152 13.38 -23.38 16.12
N GLU A 153 12.88 -23.54 17.34
CA GLU A 153 11.86 -22.66 17.91
C GLU A 153 12.53 -21.45 18.56
N ALA A 154 12.65 -20.36 17.81
CA ALA A 154 13.42 -19.18 18.22
C ALA A 154 12.57 -18.20 19.06
N PRO A 155 13.00 -17.84 20.27
CA PRO A 155 12.39 -16.73 21.02
C PRO A 155 12.74 -15.37 20.36
N LEU A 156 11.76 -14.71 19.76
CA LEU A 156 11.90 -13.43 19.08
C LEU A 156 11.16 -12.30 19.82
N THR A 157 11.92 -11.42 20.48
CA THR A 157 11.40 -10.16 21.06
C THR A 157 11.33 -9.04 20.03
N TYR A 158 12.20 -9.04 19.02
CA TYR A 158 12.11 -8.15 17.86
C TYR A 158 11.08 -8.71 16.89
N SER A 159 9.81 -8.56 17.25
CA SER A 159 8.68 -9.08 16.50
C SER A 159 7.49 -8.15 16.53
N SER A 160 6.74 -8.11 15.44
CA SER A 160 5.52 -7.32 15.27
C SER A 160 4.59 -8.00 14.27
N MET A 161 3.38 -7.47 14.14
CA MET A 161 2.40 -7.91 13.17
C MET A 161 1.76 -6.70 12.49
N VAL A 162 1.45 -6.84 11.21
CA VAL A 162 0.57 -5.91 10.50
C VAL A 162 -0.69 -6.67 10.15
N ILE A 163 -1.82 -6.18 10.65
CA ILE A 163 -3.15 -6.72 10.41
C ILE A 163 -3.82 -5.83 9.36
N LYS A 164 -4.29 -6.45 8.27
CA LYS A 164 -5.10 -5.84 7.22
C LYS A 164 -6.56 -6.23 7.45
N ILE A 165 -7.42 -5.23 7.45
CA ILE A 165 -8.86 -5.35 7.70
C ILE A 165 -9.58 -4.77 6.49
N ASP A 166 -10.22 -5.62 5.69
CA ASP A 166 -10.96 -5.18 4.51
C ASP A 166 -12.33 -4.65 4.92
N THR A 167 -12.49 -3.33 4.87
CA THR A 167 -13.72 -2.65 5.29
C THR A 167 -13.75 -1.20 4.80
N GLU A 168 -14.94 -0.73 4.43
CA GLU A 168 -15.18 0.69 4.15
C GLU A 168 -15.45 1.50 5.43
N ARG A 169 -15.68 0.83 6.55
CA ARG A 169 -16.03 1.48 7.81
C ARG A 169 -14.82 2.13 8.44
N PHE A 170 -15.02 3.33 8.97
CA PHE A 170 -14.02 4.01 9.78
C PHE A 170 -13.73 3.19 11.04
N ILE A 171 -12.45 2.88 11.29
CA ILE A 171 -12.03 2.21 12.53
C ILE A 171 -11.31 3.15 13.49
N GLY A 172 -10.87 4.31 13.03
CA GLY A 172 -10.04 5.25 13.78
C GLY A 172 -8.99 5.93 12.89
N ASN A 173 -8.47 7.06 13.36
CA ASN A 173 -7.46 7.82 12.63
C ASN A 173 -6.12 7.09 12.64
N GLU A 174 -5.30 7.31 11.60
CA GLU A 174 -3.91 6.84 11.61
C GLU A 174 -3.18 7.34 12.87
N THR A 175 -2.27 6.51 13.39
CA THR A 175 -1.55 6.67 14.67
C THR A 175 -2.39 6.52 15.93
N ALA A 176 -3.72 6.38 15.83
CA ALA A 176 -4.58 6.18 17.01
C ALA A 176 -4.13 4.94 17.80
N PRO A 177 -3.94 5.04 19.12
CA PRO A 177 -3.56 3.90 19.95
C PRO A 177 -4.60 2.78 19.85
N VAL A 178 -4.12 1.56 19.70
CA VAL A 178 -4.96 0.35 19.71
C VAL A 178 -4.76 -0.40 21.01
N LYS A 179 -5.86 -0.73 21.68
CA LYS A 179 -5.89 -1.36 22.99
C LYS A 179 -6.46 -2.77 22.94
N HIS A 180 -5.90 -3.67 23.74
CA HIS A 180 -6.46 -4.98 24.06
C HIS A 180 -6.61 -5.07 25.57
N LYS A 181 -7.81 -5.39 26.07
CA LYS A 181 -8.14 -5.40 27.52
C LYS A 181 -7.66 -4.12 28.23
N GLY A 182 -7.92 -2.96 27.61
CA GLY A 182 -7.55 -1.64 28.14
C GLY A 182 -6.07 -1.26 28.03
N LYS A 183 -5.19 -2.13 27.54
CA LYS A 183 -3.74 -1.89 27.42
C LYS A 183 -3.36 -1.59 25.98
N VAL A 184 -2.54 -0.56 25.76
CA VAL A 184 -2.01 -0.25 24.41
C VAL A 184 -1.12 -1.40 23.93
N VAL A 185 -1.44 -1.93 22.76
CA VAL A 185 -0.74 -3.04 22.08
C VAL A 185 -0.20 -2.68 20.70
N GLY A 186 -0.60 -1.52 20.17
CA GLY A 186 -0.31 -1.12 18.82
C GLY A 186 -0.92 0.23 18.47
N HIS A 187 -1.03 0.50 17.17
CA HIS A 187 -1.70 1.67 16.63
C HIS A 187 -2.30 1.37 15.25
N VAL A 188 -3.30 2.16 14.85
CA VAL A 188 -3.75 2.21 13.45
C VAL A 188 -2.60 2.74 12.61
N THR A 189 -2.25 2.02 11.56
CA THR A 189 -1.15 2.39 10.65
C THR A 189 -1.69 2.71 9.27
N THR A 190 -0.79 3.05 8.35
CA THR A 190 -1.14 3.58 7.02
C THR A 190 -2.12 2.70 6.28
N GLU A 191 -3.21 3.31 5.84
CA GLU A 191 -4.23 2.66 5.03
C GLU A 191 -3.69 2.28 3.65
N GLN A 192 -4.09 1.11 3.14
CA GLN A 192 -3.68 0.65 1.81
C GLN A 192 -4.88 0.16 1.02
N TYR A 193 -5.15 0.83 -0.11
CA TYR A 193 -6.22 0.46 -1.05
C TYR A 193 -7.60 0.30 -0.40
N GLY A 194 -7.98 1.15 0.56
CA GLY A 194 -9.27 1.06 1.27
C GLY A 194 -9.25 0.14 2.50
N SER A 195 -8.25 -0.74 2.63
CA SER A 195 -8.12 -1.64 3.77
C SER A 195 -7.52 -0.92 4.98
N LYS A 196 -8.19 -1.02 6.12
CA LYS A 196 -7.71 -0.45 7.37
C LYS A 196 -6.60 -1.33 7.93
N MET A 197 -5.53 -0.70 8.43
CA MET A 197 -4.31 -1.40 8.83
C MET A 197 -4.02 -1.15 10.32
N ILE A 198 -3.62 -2.19 11.05
CA ILE A 198 -3.20 -2.08 12.47
C ILE A 198 -1.83 -2.71 12.63
N SER A 199 -0.90 -1.96 13.22
CA SER A 199 0.40 -2.48 13.65
C SER A 199 0.36 -2.86 15.12
N ILE A 200 0.71 -4.11 15.44
CA ILE A 200 0.77 -4.66 16.81
C ILE A 200 2.18 -5.10 17.13
N GLY A 201 2.63 -4.88 18.36
CA GLY A 201 3.91 -5.37 18.84
C GLY A 201 5.07 -4.43 18.60
N GLY A 202 6.25 -4.99 18.39
CA GLY A 202 7.51 -4.26 18.25
C GLY A 202 8.25 -4.10 19.57
N ILE A 203 9.58 -3.95 19.47
CA ILE A 203 10.50 -4.02 20.61
C ILE A 203 10.19 -3.00 21.73
N ASN A 204 9.66 -1.83 21.37
CA ASN A 204 9.35 -0.77 22.34
C ASN A 204 8.15 -1.15 23.22
N LEU A 205 7.13 -1.79 22.64
CA LEU A 205 5.99 -2.30 23.40
C LEU A 205 6.34 -3.59 24.16
N MET A 206 7.16 -4.46 23.56
CA MET A 206 7.64 -5.71 24.16
C MET A 206 8.59 -5.49 25.35
N LYS A 207 9.23 -4.32 25.46
CA LYS A 207 10.00 -3.89 26.65
C LYS A 207 9.14 -3.14 27.69
N GLY A 208 7.91 -2.80 27.33
CA GLY A 208 7.00 -2.02 28.17
C GLY A 208 6.36 -2.83 29.30
N LYS A 209 5.53 -2.15 30.11
CA LYS A 209 4.82 -2.75 31.25
C LYS A 209 3.82 -3.85 30.84
N ASN A 210 3.28 -3.77 29.62
CA ASN A 210 2.21 -4.66 29.13
C ASN A 210 2.71 -5.85 28.31
N LYS A 211 4.03 -6.08 28.27
CA LYS A 211 4.71 -7.05 27.41
C LYS A 211 4.14 -8.47 27.43
N VAL A 212 3.70 -8.98 28.59
CA VAL A 212 3.14 -10.33 28.70
C VAL A 212 1.80 -10.43 27.96
N GLU A 213 0.89 -9.49 28.20
CA GLU A 213 -0.42 -9.47 27.55
C GLU A 213 -0.28 -9.30 26.04
N LEU A 214 0.60 -8.40 25.62
CA LEU A 214 0.95 -8.19 24.21
C LEU A 214 1.49 -9.47 23.55
N THR A 215 2.45 -10.14 24.20
CA THR A 215 3.03 -11.37 23.66
C THR A 215 1.97 -12.46 23.49
N ARG A 216 1.07 -12.61 24.47
CA ARG A 216 -0.03 -13.58 24.41
C ARG A 216 -1.02 -13.24 23.29
N LEU A 217 -1.41 -11.97 23.15
CA LEU A 217 -2.25 -11.51 22.05
C LEU A 217 -1.61 -11.85 20.70
N MET A 218 -0.33 -11.54 20.52
CA MET A 218 0.37 -11.86 19.27
C MET A 218 0.42 -13.37 19.01
N VAL A 219 0.63 -14.20 20.04
CA VAL A 219 0.56 -15.67 19.88
C VAL A 219 -0.83 -16.14 19.46
N ASN A 220 -1.88 -15.60 20.07
CA ASN A 220 -3.26 -15.94 19.70
C ASN A 220 -3.54 -15.59 18.23
N ILE A 221 -3.16 -14.39 17.79
CA ILE A 221 -3.29 -13.95 16.40
C ILE A 221 -2.51 -14.89 15.46
N ALA A 222 -1.25 -15.20 15.79
CA ALA A 222 -0.40 -16.09 14.98
C ALA A 222 -0.96 -17.52 14.89
N ASN A 223 -1.75 -17.91 15.89
CA ASN A 223 -2.40 -19.21 15.97
C ASN A 223 -3.85 -19.18 15.46
N LEU A 224 -4.24 -18.14 14.71
CA LEU A 224 -5.56 -18.03 14.07
C LEU A 224 -6.73 -18.06 15.09
N GLU A 225 -6.48 -17.66 16.33
CA GLU A 225 -7.53 -17.53 17.34
C GLU A 225 -8.20 -16.15 17.21
N GLU A 226 -9.50 -16.08 17.55
CA GLU A 226 -10.26 -14.83 17.59
C GLU A 226 -9.70 -13.87 18.65
N PHE A 227 -9.72 -12.57 18.35
CA PHE A 227 -9.20 -11.53 19.24
C PHE A 227 -9.98 -10.21 19.13
N GLU A 228 -10.00 -9.48 20.25
CA GLU A 228 -10.66 -8.18 20.36
C GLU A 228 -9.65 -7.04 20.40
N LEU A 229 -9.94 -5.94 19.72
CA LEU A 229 -9.19 -4.70 19.78
C LEU A 229 -10.14 -3.52 19.94
N MET A 230 -9.67 -2.47 20.61
CA MET A 230 -10.39 -1.20 20.73
C MET A 230 -9.47 -0.08 20.25
N VAL A 231 -9.91 0.68 19.25
CA VAL A 231 -9.18 1.84 18.76
C VAL A 231 -9.57 3.07 19.57
N GLU A 232 -8.58 3.81 20.06
CA GLU A 232 -8.83 5.03 20.83
C GLU A 232 -9.45 6.12 19.96
N GLY A 233 -10.66 6.59 20.34
CA GLY A 233 -11.45 7.52 19.53
C GLY A 233 -12.00 6.90 18.24
N GLY A 234 -12.01 5.56 18.14
CA GLY A 234 -12.47 4.82 16.98
C GLY A 234 -13.36 3.63 17.36
N ALA A 235 -13.29 2.57 16.56
CA ALA A 235 -14.20 1.42 16.64
C ALA A 235 -13.74 0.34 17.62
N SER A 236 -14.72 -0.47 18.07
CA SER A 236 -14.49 -1.77 18.69
C SER A 236 -14.41 -2.85 17.60
N LEU A 237 -13.43 -3.74 17.69
CA LEU A 237 -13.11 -4.72 16.66
C LEU A 237 -13.07 -6.13 17.25
N LEU A 238 -13.81 -7.05 16.64
CA LEU A 238 -13.68 -8.49 16.86
C LEU A 238 -13.20 -9.11 15.55
N LEU A 239 -12.01 -9.71 15.59
CA LEU A 239 -11.24 -10.09 14.41
C LEU A 239 -10.76 -11.53 14.53
N GLU A 240 -10.70 -12.22 13.39
CA GLU A 240 -10.08 -13.55 13.26
C GLU A 240 -9.47 -13.66 11.86
N ILE A 241 -8.21 -14.10 11.79
CA ILE A 241 -7.50 -14.22 10.51
C ILE A 241 -8.22 -15.21 9.59
N GLY A 242 -8.51 -14.81 8.36
CA GLY A 242 -9.25 -15.62 7.40
C GLY A 242 -10.77 -15.46 7.47
N LYS A 243 -11.30 -14.58 8.32
CA LYS A 243 -12.74 -14.28 8.41
C LYS A 243 -13.04 -12.80 8.17
N PRO A 244 -14.29 -12.44 7.82
CA PRO A 244 -14.71 -11.06 7.75
C PRO A 244 -14.68 -10.39 9.14
N PRO A 245 -14.28 -9.11 9.23
CA PRO A 245 -14.22 -8.40 10.52
C PRO A 245 -15.61 -8.07 11.07
N ILE A 246 -15.74 -8.03 12.39
CA ILE A 246 -16.89 -7.47 13.09
C ILE A 246 -16.46 -6.15 13.73
N ILE A 247 -17.12 -5.06 13.35
CA ILE A 247 -16.79 -3.69 13.74
C ILE A 247 -18.01 -3.13 14.46
N ASP A 248 -17.87 -2.68 15.71
CA ASP A 248 -18.97 -2.21 16.56
C ASP A 248 -20.19 -3.18 16.57
N GLY A 249 -19.90 -4.48 16.59
CA GLY A 249 -20.92 -5.55 16.58
C GLY A 249 -21.55 -5.84 15.22
N VAL A 250 -21.18 -5.11 14.16
CA VAL A 250 -21.71 -5.32 12.80
C VAL A 250 -20.63 -5.94 11.92
N LYS A 251 -20.98 -7.07 11.30
CA LYS A 251 -20.11 -7.79 10.37
C LYS A 251 -19.93 -6.97 9.08
N SER A 252 -18.69 -6.81 8.64
CA SER A 252 -18.35 -6.19 7.35
C SER A 252 -18.01 -7.30 6.36
N ASP A 253 -18.94 -7.64 5.48
CA ASP A 253 -18.81 -8.81 4.59
C ASP A 253 -18.16 -8.51 3.25
N ASN A 254 -18.14 -7.24 2.81
CA ASN A 254 -17.67 -6.88 1.48
C ASN A 254 -16.93 -5.53 1.46
N MET A 255 -16.00 -5.42 0.53
CA MET A 255 -15.17 -4.24 0.25
C MET A 255 -15.48 -3.69 -1.14
N LYS A 256 -15.31 -2.37 -1.34
CA LYS A 256 -15.53 -1.74 -2.65
C LYS A 256 -14.51 -2.24 -3.68
N VAL A 257 -14.93 -2.33 -4.94
CA VAL A 257 -14.04 -2.74 -6.04
C VAL A 257 -13.01 -1.66 -6.38
N ALA A 258 -13.41 -0.39 -6.27
CA ALA A 258 -12.59 0.76 -6.61
C ALA A 258 -13.15 2.05 -5.98
N CYS A 259 -12.35 3.12 -5.96
CA CYS A 259 -12.83 4.44 -5.58
C CYS A 259 -13.82 5.02 -6.60
N GLY A 260 -14.57 6.06 -6.21
CA GLY A 260 -15.63 6.64 -7.05
C GLY A 260 -15.12 7.05 -8.44
N ALA A 261 -13.93 7.65 -8.48
CA ALA A 261 -13.32 8.06 -9.74
C ALA A 261 -12.87 6.91 -10.66
N ALA A 262 -12.47 5.78 -10.09
CA ALA A 262 -12.09 4.61 -10.87
C ALA A 262 -13.33 3.89 -11.41
N ILE A 263 -14.43 3.82 -10.63
CA ILE A 263 -15.70 3.25 -11.09
C ILE A 263 -16.20 3.98 -12.34
N MET A 264 -16.03 5.31 -12.44
CA MET A 264 -16.35 6.07 -13.66
C MET A 264 -15.66 5.50 -14.92
N GLY A 265 -14.42 5.03 -14.80
CA GLY A 265 -13.71 4.39 -15.91
C GLY A 265 -14.19 2.98 -16.21
N MET A 266 -14.66 2.25 -15.20
CA MET A 266 -15.14 0.86 -15.34
C MET A 266 -16.53 0.80 -15.98
N VAL A 267 -17.44 1.70 -15.60
CA VAL A 267 -18.83 1.71 -16.08
C VAL A 267 -19.16 2.89 -17.01
N GLY A 268 -18.17 3.70 -17.40
CA GLY A 268 -18.37 4.91 -18.20
C GLY A 268 -19.27 4.76 -19.43
N PRO A 269 -19.08 3.72 -20.28
CA PRO A 269 -19.96 3.47 -21.42
C PRO A 269 -21.41 3.17 -21.01
N MET A 270 -21.63 2.56 -19.84
CA MET A 270 -22.97 2.25 -19.33
C MET A 270 -23.69 3.50 -18.83
N LEU A 271 -22.95 4.51 -18.34
CA LEU A 271 -23.51 5.76 -17.82
C LEU A 271 -24.07 6.68 -18.91
N LYS A 272 -23.63 6.50 -20.15
CA LYS A 272 -24.01 7.35 -21.28
C LYS A 272 -25.53 7.32 -21.51
N GLY A 273 -26.15 8.50 -21.51
CA GLY A 273 -27.59 8.67 -21.77
C GLY A 273 -28.50 8.43 -20.56
N ILE A 274 -27.96 7.96 -19.43
CA ILE A 274 -28.74 7.75 -18.21
C ILE A 274 -29.12 9.08 -17.54
N ALA A 275 -28.15 9.98 -17.41
CA ALA A 275 -28.30 11.28 -16.76
C ALA A 275 -27.41 12.34 -17.44
N ASP A 276 -27.64 13.62 -17.13
CA ASP A 276 -26.86 14.75 -17.64
C ASP A 276 -25.58 14.96 -16.80
N GLU A 277 -25.58 14.51 -15.54
CA GLU A 277 -24.42 14.43 -14.66
C GLU A 277 -24.45 13.13 -13.83
N VAL A 278 -23.28 12.63 -13.45
CA VAL A 278 -23.15 11.47 -12.58
C VAL A 278 -22.16 11.74 -11.45
N ILE A 279 -22.58 11.47 -10.22
CA ILE A 279 -21.74 11.54 -9.01
C ILE A 279 -21.62 10.12 -8.45
N ILE A 280 -20.39 9.68 -8.19
CA ILE A 280 -20.10 8.40 -7.54
C ILE A 280 -19.42 8.69 -6.21
N LEU A 281 -20.18 8.56 -5.12
CA LEU A 281 -19.75 8.90 -3.77
C LEU A 281 -18.78 7.86 -3.20
N ASP A 282 -17.72 8.38 -2.61
CA ASP A 282 -16.68 7.63 -1.91
C ASP A 282 -16.04 8.53 -0.86
N ALA A 283 -15.77 7.99 0.32
CA ALA A 283 -15.13 8.70 1.41
C ALA A 283 -13.74 9.24 1.02
N ASP A 284 -12.99 8.45 0.24
CA ASP A 284 -11.64 8.80 -0.17
C ASP A 284 -11.66 9.70 -1.41
N ILE A 285 -12.24 9.21 -2.51
CA ILE A 285 -12.21 9.89 -3.81
C ILE A 285 -13.58 9.82 -4.48
N THR A 286 -14.40 10.83 -4.23
CA THR A 286 -15.67 11.00 -4.92
C THR A 286 -15.42 11.40 -6.39
N GLY A 287 -16.17 10.75 -7.29
CA GLY A 287 -16.09 10.96 -8.73
C GLY A 287 -17.18 11.89 -9.25
N LEU A 288 -16.81 12.86 -10.10
CA LEU A 288 -17.73 13.69 -10.89
C LEU A 288 -17.49 13.43 -12.38
N PHE A 289 -18.52 12.89 -13.06
CA PHE A 289 -18.31 12.26 -14.36
C PHE A 289 -18.02 13.26 -15.48
N SER A 290 -18.76 14.37 -15.56
CA SER A 290 -18.61 15.34 -16.65
C SER A 290 -17.22 15.99 -16.74
N GLU A 291 -16.55 16.19 -15.60
CA GLU A 291 -15.20 16.74 -15.55
C GLU A 291 -14.11 15.71 -15.88
N SER A 292 -14.40 14.43 -15.65
CA SER A 292 -13.46 13.34 -15.79
C SER A 292 -13.02 13.16 -17.26
N HIS A 293 -11.86 12.55 -17.46
CA HIS A 293 -11.38 12.22 -18.81
C HIS A 293 -12.38 11.32 -19.56
N VAL A 294 -12.99 10.36 -18.86
CA VAL A 294 -13.95 9.40 -19.44
C VAL A 294 -15.25 10.08 -19.82
N GLY A 295 -15.79 10.95 -18.96
CA GLY A 295 -17.01 11.71 -19.27
C GLY A 295 -16.84 12.57 -20.53
N LYS A 296 -15.70 13.26 -20.66
CA LYS A 296 -15.38 14.04 -21.87
C LYS A 296 -15.33 13.18 -23.12
N LEU A 297 -14.70 12.00 -23.07
CA LEU A 297 -14.68 11.05 -24.19
C LEU A 297 -16.07 10.52 -24.53
N MET A 298 -16.97 10.40 -23.54
CA MET A 298 -18.36 9.99 -23.74
C MET A 298 -19.28 11.14 -24.23
N GLY A 299 -18.74 12.35 -24.36
CA GLY A 299 -19.45 13.53 -24.87
C GLY A 299 -20.13 14.39 -23.80
N PHE A 300 -19.81 14.19 -22.52
CA PHE A 300 -20.31 15.06 -21.45
C PHE A 300 -19.60 16.40 -21.47
N SER A 301 -20.36 17.47 -21.21
CA SER A 301 -19.82 18.80 -20.97
C SER A 301 -19.77 19.05 -19.46
N PRO A 302 -18.67 19.61 -18.91
CA PRO A 302 -18.59 19.95 -17.49
C PRO A 302 -19.77 20.81 -17.03
N THR A 303 -20.35 20.46 -15.89
CA THR A 303 -21.45 21.19 -15.28
C THR A 303 -20.93 22.15 -14.20
N SER A 304 -21.82 22.99 -13.63
CA SER A 304 -21.45 23.82 -12.46
C SER A 304 -21.54 23.06 -11.14
N ILE A 305 -21.96 21.79 -11.15
CA ILE A 305 -22.16 20.97 -9.95
C ILE A 305 -20.81 20.64 -9.32
N LYS A 306 -20.76 20.77 -8.00
CA LYS A 306 -19.63 20.32 -7.17
C LYS A 306 -20.12 19.32 -6.14
N PRO A 307 -19.52 18.13 -6.05
CA PRO A 307 -19.77 17.22 -4.95
C PRO A 307 -19.08 17.71 -3.65
N PRO A 308 -19.46 17.16 -2.50
CA PRO A 308 -18.74 17.36 -1.24
C PRO A 308 -17.26 16.98 -1.37
N GLY A 309 -16.40 17.74 -0.69
CA GLY A 309 -14.97 17.47 -0.58
C GLY A 309 -14.09 18.54 -1.22
N THR A 310 -12.78 18.28 -1.18
CA THR A 310 -11.77 19.19 -1.74
C THR A 310 -11.42 18.76 -3.16
N TYR A 311 -11.53 19.69 -4.10
CA TYR A 311 -11.10 19.45 -5.49
C TYR A 311 -9.63 19.01 -5.54
N ALA A 312 -9.35 17.92 -6.24
CA ALA A 312 -7.99 17.41 -6.43
C ALA A 312 -7.52 17.57 -7.89
N THR A 313 -8.24 16.94 -8.82
CA THR A 313 -7.98 16.95 -10.27
C THR A 313 -9.33 16.80 -11.00
N PRO A 314 -9.42 17.03 -12.32
CA PRO A 314 -10.71 16.98 -13.02
C PRO A 314 -11.50 15.70 -12.74
N GLY A 315 -12.70 15.85 -12.18
CA GLY A 315 -13.58 14.75 -11.81
C GLY A 315 -13.22 13.99 -10.54
N ARG A 316 -12.27 14.47 -9.73
CA ARG A 316 -11.81 13.83 -8.48
C ARG A 316 -11.85 14.81 -7.31
N TYR A 317 -12.58 14.43 -6.26
CA TYR A 317 -12.75 15.20 -5.04
C TYR A 317 -12.39 14.34 -3.82
N PHE A 318 -11.50 14.86 -2.97
CA PHE A 318 -11.12 14.19 -1.72
C PHE A 318 -12.16 14.46 -0.64
N GLY A 319 -12.74 13.38 -0.13
CA GLY A 319 -13.83 13.42 0.84
C GLY A 319 -13.38 13.23 2.28
N GLU A 320 -14.36 12.99 3.14
CA GLU A 320 -14.17 12.61 4.54
C GLU A 320 -15.06 11.41 4.85
N HIS A 321 -14.59 10.53 5.75
CA HIS A 321 -15.37 9.38 6.22
C HIS A 321 -16.59 9.80 7.05
N GLY A 322 -17.65 9.00 6.94
CA GLY A 322 -18.90 9.11 7.71
C GLY A 322 -19.79 7.87 7.53
N ASP A 323 -20.99 7.91 8.11
CA ASP A 323 -21.94 6.78 8.11
C ASP A 323 -22.94 6.79 6.93
N GLY A 324 -22.67 7.63 5.93
CA GLY A 324 -23.53 7.91 4.79
C GLY A 324 -23.27 7.03 3.57
N TRP A 325 -23.63 7.54 2.39
CA TRP A 325 -23.46 6.87 1.10
C TRP A 325 -21.97 6.68 0.77
N GLY A 326 -21.56 5.46 0.40
CA GLY A 326 -20.16 5.16 0.06
C GLY A 326 -19.16 5.43 1.19
N GLY A 327 -19.62 5.41 2.45
CA GLY A 327 -18.80 5.76 3.61
C GLY A 327 -18.52 7.25 3.78
N THR A 328 -19.24 8.12 3.07
CA THR A 328 -19.13 9.59 3.19
C THR A 328 -20.03 10.14 4.32
N LYS A 329 -20.02 11.45 4.53
CA LYS A 329 -21.00 12.15 5.40
C LYS A 329 -22.36 12.40 4.74
N VAL A 330 -22.53 12.04 3.46
CA VAL A 330 -23.77 12.28 2.69
C VAL A 330 -24.85 11.31 3.13
N MET A 331 -25.91 11.81 3.78
CA MET A 331 -27.03 10.99 4.25
C MET A 331 -28.18 10.98 3.23
N ASP A 332 -28.49 12.15 2.66
CA ASP A 332 -29.45 12.30 1.58
C ASP A 332 -28.73 12.45 0.23
N PRO A 333 -29.17 11.79 -0.86
CA PRO A 333 -28.52 11.95 -2.16
C PRO A 333 -28.54 13.39 -2.70
N VAL A 334 -29.46 14.26 -2.25
CA VAL A 334 -29.42 15.69 -2.61
C VAL A 334 -28.15 16.35 -2.09
N ASP A 335 -27.66 15.96 -0.91
CA ASP A 335 -26.43 16.48 -0.32
C ASP A 335 -25.17 16.02 -1.07
N ALA A 336 -25.31 15.11 -2.05
CA ALA A 336 -24.22 14.79 -2.98
C ALA A 336 -23.88 15.97 -3.89
N ILE A 337 -24.74 16.99 -3.95
CA ILE A 337 -24.53 18.26 -4.66
C ILE A 337 -24.27 19.34 -3.60
N ALA A 338 -23.00 19.60 -3.30
CA ALA A 338 -22.61 20.54 -2.25
C ALA A 338 -22.75 22.01 -2.68
N ASP A 339 -22.48 22.29 -3.96
CA ASP A 339 -22.52 23.63 -4.54
C ASP A 339 -22.83 23.55 -6.03
N PHE A 340 -23.51 24.54 -6.58
CA PHE A 340 -23.73 24.70 -8.01
C PHE A 340 -24.17 26.12 -8.37
N ASP A 341 -23.96 26.50 -9.64
CA ASP A 341 -24.45 27.77 -10.19
C ASP A 341 -25.80 27.52 -10.90
N PRO A 342 -26.94 28.02 -10.37
CA PRO A 342 -28.27 27.73 -10.90
C PRO A 342 -28.52 28.31 -12.29
N ASP A 343 -27.81 29.36 -12.70
CA ASP A 343 -27.97 30.00 -14.01
C ASP A 343 -27.27 29.21 -15.12
N LYS A 344 -26.32 28.34 -14.74
CA LYS A 344 -25.62 27.42 -15.66
C LYS A 344 -26.30 26.07 -15.81
N LEU A 345 -27.37 25.81 -15.06
CA LEU A 345 -28.14 24.57 -15.13
C LEU A 345 -29.55 24.83 -15.68
N PHE A 346 -30.15 23.81 -16.31
CA PHE A 346 -31.47 23.91 -16.93
C PHE A 346 -32.52 23.12 -16.14
N PRO A 347 -33.76 23.64 -15.98
CA PRO A 347 -34.86 22.88 -15.41
C PRO A 347 -35.06 21.56 -16.17
N GLY A 348 -35.21 20.47 -15.43
CA GLY A 348 -35.32 19.13 -15.96
C GLY A 348 -34.01 18.34 -16.06
N MET A 349 -32.86 18.98 -15.83
CA MET A 349 -31.55 18.31 -15.75
C MET A 349 -31.59 17.16 -14.74
N ARG A 350 -31.04 16.01 -15.15
CA ARG A 350 -30.98 14.78 -14.35
C ARG A 350 -29.58 14.54 -13.81
N VAL A 351 -29.49 14.20 -12.53
CA VAL A 351 -28.24 13.85 -11.87
C VAL A 351 -28.37 12.46 -11.26
N LEU A 352 -27.52 11.53 -11.70
CA LEU A 352 -27.44 10.18 -11.12
C LEU A 352 -26.46 10.18 -9.96
N VAL A 353 -26.91 9.75 -8.79
CA VAL A 353 -26.07 9.56 -7.61
C VAL A 353 -25.91 8.05 -7.35
N LEU A 354 -24.67 7.59 -7.43
CA LEU A 354 -24.23 6.22 -7.12
C LEU A 354 -23.25 6.27 -5.94
N GLU A 355 -22.93 5.12 -5.39
CA GLU A 355 -21.85 4.98 -4.41
C GLU A 355 -21.08 3.67 -4.58
N VAL A 356 -19.85 3.65 -4.06
CA VAL A 356 -18.82 2.64 -4.35
C VAL A 356 -19.15 1.20 -3.92
N THR A 357 -20.12 0.99 -3.04
CA THR A 357 -20.58 -0.35 -2.62
C THR A 357 -21.78 -0.86 -3.43
N GLY A 358 -22.38 -0.01 -4.26
CA GLY A 358 -23.56 -0.37 -5.06
C GLY A 358 -24.78 -0.78 -4.21
N THR A 359 -24.84 -0.46 -2.93
CA THR A 359 -25.99 -0.67 -2.05
C THR A 359 -27.09 0.38 -2.28
N LYS A 360 -26.72 1.58 -2.73
CA LYS A 360 -27.66 2.70 -2.93
C LYS A 360 -27.55 3.32 -4.33
N VAL A 361 -28.65 3.87 -4.81
CA VAL A 361 -28.76 4.65 -6.06
C VAL A 361 -29.88 5.67 -5.93
N ALA A 362 -29.71 6.85 -6.52
CA ALA A 362 -30.77 7.85 -6.60
C ALA A 362 -30.68 8.61 -7.93
N MET A 363 -31.84 9.02 -8.43
CA MET A 363 -31.95 9.96 -9.54
C MET A 363 -32.52 11.26 -9.02
N LEU A 364 -31.84 12.37 -9.31
CA LEU A 364 -32.30 13.71 -8.98
C LEU A 364 -32.70 14.44 -10.26
N LYS A 365 -33.67 15.34 -10.14
CA LYS A 365 -34.09 16.23 -11.22
C LYS A 365 -34.15 17.66 -10.71
N LEU A 366 -33.60 18.61 -11.47
CA LEU A 366 -33.72 20.03 -11.15
C LEU A 366 -35.13 20.53 -11.49
N ASN A 367 -35.87 21.03 -10.52
CA ASN A 367 -37.23 21.56 -10.71
C ASN A 367 -37.20 23.02 -11.24
N GLU A 368 -38.38 23.60 -11.52
CA GLU A 368 -38.48 25.00 -11.99
C GLU A 368 -38.04 26.03 -10.93
N LYS A 369 -38.08 25.66 -9.64
CA LYS A 369 -37.60 26.48 -8.52
C LYS A 369 -36.09 26.36 -8.30
N LYS A 370 -35.36 25.68 -9.19
CA LYS A 370 -33.91 25.43 -9.10
C LYS A 370 -33.51 24.59 -7.88
N GLU A 371 -34.38 23.69 -7.45
CA GLU A 371 -34.10 22.73 -6.38
C GLU A 371 -34.00 21.31 -6.96
N PHE A 372 -33.05 20.52 -6.48
CA PHE A 372 -32.96 19.11 -6.84
C PHE A 372 -33.95 18.28 -6.02
N VAL A 373 -34.82 17.56 -6.72
CA VAL A 373 -35.79 16.65 -6.11
C VAL A 373 -35.56 15.22 -6.59
N LYS A 374 -35.82 14.24 -5.73
CA LYS A 374 -35.71 12.82 -6.08
C LYS A 374 -36.79 12.45 -7.09
N VAL A 375 -36.42 11.66 -8.09
CA VAL A 375 -37.33 11.07 -9.08
C VAL A 375 -37.05 9.58 -9.22
N ASP A 376 -37.93 8.87 -9.93
CA ASP A 376 -37.78 7.44 -10.13
C ASP A 376 -36.46 7.09 -10.83
N VAL A 377 -35.81 6.05 -10.30
CA VAL A 377 -34.54 5.55 -10.84
C VAL A 377 -34.83 4.70 -12.08
N PRO A 378 -34.27 5.05 -13.26
CA PRO A 378 -34.51 4.28 -14.47
C PRO A 378 -33.83 2.90 -14.39
N PRO A 379 -34.35 1.86 -15.08
CA PRO A 379 -33.77 0.52 -15.08
C PRO A 379 -32.28 0.48 -15.46
N GLU A 380 -31.84 1.39 -16.34
CA GLU A 380 -30.44 1.56 -16.75
C GLU A 380 -29.53 1.87 -15.56
N ALA A 381 -29.95 2.79 -14.68
CA ALA A 381 -29.19 3.19 -13.50
C ALA A 381 -29.12 2.04 -12.49
N GLU A 382 -30.22 1.31 -12.33
CA GLU A 382 -30.28 0.13 -11.45
C GLU A 382 -29.36 -1.00 -11.94
N ARG A 383 -29.21 -1.17 -13.27
CA ARG A 383 -28.23 -2.10 -13.84
C ARG A 383 -26.79 -1.72 -13.47
N VAL A 384 -26.45 -0.43 -13.50
CA VAL A 384 -25.12 0.05 -13.09
C VAL A 384 -24.90 -0.18 -11.59
N ARG A 385 -25.87 0.18 -10.74
CA ARG A 385 -25.82 -0.08 -9.30
C ARG A 385 -25.60 -1.56 -9.00
N LYS A 386 -26.39 -2.44 -9.64
CA LYS A 386 -26.28 -3.89 -9.47
C LYS A 386 -24.91 -4.40 -9.90
N TRP A 387 -24.38 -3.91 -11.02
CA TRP A 387 -23.03 -4.26 -11.46
C TRP A 387 -21.99 -3.89 -10.40
N ILE A 388 -22.06 -2.70 -9.81
CA ILE A 388 -21.14 -2.29 -8.73
C ILE A 388 -21.27 -3.25 -7.53
N TYR A 389 -22.50 -3.58 -7.13
CA TYR A 389 -22.77 -4.47 -6.00
C TYR A 389 -22.24 -5.90 -6.21
N GLU A 390 -22.36 -6.44 -7.42
CA GLU A 390 -21.94 -7.81 -7.77
C GLU A 390 -20.42 -7.95 -7.94
N ASN A 391 -19.71 -6.84 -8.18
CA ASN A 391 -18.25 -6.82 -8.35
C ASN A 391 -17.49 -6.45 -7.07
N ARG A 392 -18.16 -6.42 -5.91
CA ARG A 392 -17.48 -6.25 -4.61
C ARG A 392 -16.65 -7.47 -4.25
N GLU A 393 -15.60 -7.23 -3.47
CA GLU A 393 -14.75 -8.31 -2.94
C GLU A 393 -15.20 -8.70 -1.54
N ALA A 394 -15.06 -9.99 -1.19
CA ALA A 394 -15.36 -10.45 0.15
C ALA A 394 -14.35 -9.87 1.15
N SER A 395 -14.83 -9.28 2.23
CA SER A 395 -13.97 -8.74 3.29
C SER A 395 -13.24 -9.86 4.03
N LEU A 396 -11.96 -9.65 4.26
CA LEU A 396 -11.08 -10.56 4.97
C LEU A 396 -10.20 -9.82 5.99
N VAL A 397 -10.00 -10.42 7.15
CA VAL A 397 -8.88 -10.07 8.03
C VAL A 397 -7.68 -10.93 7.66
N SER A 398 -6.56 -10.30 7.37
CA SER A 398 -5.29 -10.98 7.12
C SER A 398 -4.20 -10.37 7.98
N ALA A 399 -3.13 -11.13 8.24
CA ALA A 399 -2.02 -10.62 9.02
C ALA A 399 -0.68 -11.16 8.53
N ILE A 400 0.31 -10.28 8.57
CA ILE A 400 1.71 -10.62 8.33
C ILE A 400 2.45 -10.56 9.66
N TYR A 401 3.12 -11.64 10.02
CA TYR A 401 4.10 -11.65 11.09
C TYR A 401 5.42 -11.10 10.58
N MET A 402 6.06 -10.23 11.36
CA MET A 402 7.38 -9.68 11.08
C MET A 402 8.32 -10.04 12.22
N GLY A 403 9.46 -10.65 11.90
CA GLY A 403 10.44 -11.10 12.88
C GLY A 403 11.86 -10.74 12.49
N GLY A 404 12.70 -10.48 13.51
CA GLY A 404 14.14 -10.31 13.36
C GLY A 404 14.88 -11.53 13.93
N ALA A 405 15.51 -12.33 13.06
CA ALA A 405 16.36 -13.45 13.45
C ALA A 405 17.83 -13.01 13.56
N GLY A 406 18.27 -12.80 14.80
CA GLY A 406 19.58 -12.22 15.14
C GLY A 406 20.63 -13.20 15.66
N GLY A 407 21.58 -12.65 16.43
CA GLY A 407 22.74 -13.30 17.06
C GLY A 407 22.69 -14.82 17.23
N SER A 408 22.13 -15.29 18.35
CA SER A 408 22.18 -16.70 18.74
C SER A 408 21.47 -17.61 17.74
N ALA A 409 20.30 -17.22 17.20
CA ALA A 409 19.56 -18.04 16.24
C ALA A 409 20.43 -18.48 15.04
N ARG A 410 21.36 -17.62 14.61
CA ARG A 410 22.34 -17.94 13.56
C ARG A 410 23.39 -18.97 14.00
N ALA A 411 23.86 -18.91 15.25
CA ALA A 411 24.89 -19.80 15.78
C ALA A 411 24.43 -21.26 15.88
N GLY A 412 23.13 -21.49 16.09
CA GLY A 412 22.54 -22.82 16.00
C GLY A 412 22.67 -23.46 14.60
N ILE A 413 22.79 -22.64 13.56
CA ILE A 413 22.79 -23.09 12.15
C ILE A 413 24.22 -23.18 11.60
N THR A 414 25.03 -22.15 11.87
CA THR A 414 26.29 -21.88 11.20
C THR A 414 27.33 -21.32 12.17
N GLN A 415 28.60 -21.62 11.93
CA GLN A 415 29.73 -20.94 12.59
C GLN A 415 30.08 -19.58 11.96
N ASN A 416 29.49 -19.25 10.80
CA ASN A 416 29.69 -18.01 10.06
C ASN A 416 28.36 -17.25 9.86
N PRO A 417 27.89 -16.52 10.89
CA PRO A 417 26.55 -15.92 10.90
C PRO A 417 26.32 -14.87 9.82
N ILE A 418 27.38 -14.18 9.35
CA ILE A 418 27.26 -13.20 8.26
C ILE A 418 27.18 -13.90 6.90
N ALA A 419 27.86 -15.03 6.72
CA ALA A 419 27.72 -15.81 5.49
C ALA A 419 26.30 -16.37 5.34
N LEU A 420 25.65 -16.82 6.43
CA LEU A 420 24.24 -17.21 6.38
C LEU A 420 23.33 -16.06 5.97
N THR A 421 23.53 -14.86 6.54
CA THR A 421 22.77 -13.67 6.12
C THR A 421 22.95 -13.39 4.63
N LYS A 422 24.18 -13.42 4.12
CA LYS A 422 24.44 -13.24 2.68
C LYS A 422 23.79 -14.33 1.82
N ALA A 423 23.85 -15.58 2.26
CA ALA A 423 23.27 -16.71 1.55
C ALA A 423 21.74 -16.61 1.47
N LEU A 424 21.07 -16.10 2.51
CA LEU A 424 19.63 -15.77 2.45
C LEU A 424 19.33 -14.68 1.42
N HIS A 425 20.08 -13.57 1.44
CA HIS A 425 19.89 -12.46 0.50
C HIS A 425 20.20 -12.84 -0.96
N ASN A 426 21.10 -13.80 -1.16
CA ASN A 426 21.48 -14.31 -2.49
C ASN A 426 20.59 -15.48 -2.97
N GLY A 427 19.62 -15.94 -2.16
CA GLY A 427 18.76 -17.08 -2.51
C GLY A 427 19.41 -18.46 -2.39
N GLU A 428 20.62 -18.58 -1.84
CA GLU A 428 21.28 -19.86 -1.56
C GLU A 428 20.63 -20.60 -0.37
N VAL A 429 19.90 -19.88 0.49
CA VAL A 429 19.15 -20.38 1.64
C VAL A 429 17.73 -19.80 1.61
N VAL A 430 16.73 -20.63 1.87
CA VAL A 430 15.33 -20.22 2.05
C VAL A 430 14.97 -20.25 3.52
N LEU A 431 14.47 -19.13 4.04
CA LEU A 431 13.86 -19.06 5.36
C LEU A 431 12.35 -19.32 5.25
N SER A 432 11.84 -20.19 6.10
CA SER A 432 10.40 -20.37 6.31
C SER A 432 10.05 -20.33 7.79
N VAL A 433 8.75 -20.16 8.07
CA VAL A 433 8.19 -20.26 9.41
C VAL A 433 7.02 -21.23 9.38
N GLY A 434 7.12 -22.31 10.15
CA GLY A 434 6.09 -23.35 10.18
C GLY A 434 5.80 -23.94 8.79
N GLY A 435 6.81 -23.99 7.91
CA GLY A 435 6.67 -24.45 6.53
C GLY A 435 6.23 -23.40 5.50
N VAL A 436 5.89 -22.17 5.93
CA VAL A 436 5.51 -21.09 5.03
C VAL A 436 6.74 -20.26 4.65
N LYS A 437 7.07 -20.19 3.36
CA LYS A 437 8.20 -19.39 2.85
C LYS A 437 8.06 -17.93 3.31
N ALA A 438 9.11 -17.40 3.92
CA ALA A 438 9.15 -16.02 4.37
C ALA A 438 9.78 -15.11 3.30
N PHE A 439 9.35 -13.85 3.28
CA PHE A 439 10.01 -12.80 2.53
C PHE A 439 11.06 -12.13 3.41
N VAL A 440 12.33 -12.19 3.01
CA VAL A 440 13.43 -11.54 3.75
C VAL A 440 13.61 -10.12 3.21
N LEU A 441 13.47 -9.12 4.10
CA LEU A 441 13.66 -7.71 3.77
C LEU A 441 15.13 -7.44 3.42
N PRO A 442 15.42 -6.66 2.36
CA PRO A 442 16.78 -6.36 1.96
C PRO A 442 17.53 -5.57 3.04
N GLY A 443 18.86 -5.71 3.05
CA GLY A 443 19.76 -4.94 3.91
C GLY A 443 20.42 -5.77 5.02
N GLY A 444 20.73 -5.12 6.14
CA GLY A 444 21.48 -5.74 7.24
C GLY A 444 20.61 -6.66 8.11
N GLY A 445 21.13 -7.85 8.41
CA GLY A 445 20.47 -8.83 9.28
C GLY A 445 19.45 -9.71 8.55
N ILE A 446 18.64 -10.43 9.32
CA ILE A 446 17.57 -11.31 8.82
C ILE A 446 16.26 -10.78 9.40
N ASN A 447 15.69 -9.78 8.74
CA ASN A 447 14.34 -9.32 9.01
C ASN A 447 13.43 -9.96 7.98
N PHE A 448 12.36 -10.60 8.42
CA PHE A 448 11.50 -11.37 7.54
C PHE A 448 10.03 -11.12 7.82
N MET A 449 9.21 -11.41 6.81
CA MET A 449 7.76 -11.31 6.81
C MET A 449 7.18 -12.65 6.41
N VAL A 450 6.15 -13.12 7.11
CA VAL A 450 5.45 -14.36 6.77
C VAL A 450 3.94 -14.19 6.91
N ASP A 451 3.20 -14.75 5.95
CA ASP A 451 1.75 -14.77 5.92
C ASP A 451 1.20 -15.73 6.98
N ILE A 452 0.56 -15.18 8.01
CA ILE A 452 0.04 -15.96 9.15
C ILE A 452 -1.07 -16.91 8.69
N SER A 453 -1.86 -16.54 7.68
CA SER A 453 -3.03 -17.31 7.24
C SER A 453 -2.69 -18.70 6.69
N LYS A 454 -1.42 -18.90 6.31
CA LYS A 454 -0.91 -20.16 5.75
C LYS A 454 -0.22 -21.05 6.76
N ILE A 455 0.02 -20.55 7.97
CA ILE A 455 0.73 -21.29 9.02
C ILE A 455 -0.25 -22.25 9.69
N LYS A 456 0.22 -23.46 10.01
CA LYS A 456 -0.58 -24.46 10.72
C LYS A 456 -1.06 -23.91 12.06
N TRP A 457 -2.33 -24.19 12.39
CA TRP A 457 -2.92 -23.81 13.68
C TRP A 457 -2.04 -24.25 14.86
N ARG A 458 -1.83 -23.35 15.83
CA ARG A 458 -1.02 -23.56 17.04
C ARG A 458 0.47 -23.87 16.82
N SER A 459 1.08 -23.18 15.86
CA SER A 459 2.53 -23.25 15.59
C SER A 459 3.38 -22.32 16.48
N PHE A 460 2.79 -21.26 17.05
CA PHE A 460 3.52 -20.29 17.87
C PHE A 460 3.27 -20.51 19.36
N THR A 461 4.28 -20.25 20.17
CA THR A 461 4.17 -20.19 21.65
C THR A 461 4.89 -18.96 22.19
N TRP A 462 5.09 -18.86 23.50
CA TRP A 462 5.81 -17.75 24.13
C TRP A 462 6.58 -18.21 25.37
N VAL A 463 7.57 -17.40 25.76
CA VAL A 463 8.36 -17.60 26.99
C VAL A 463 8.13 -16.47 28.00
N PRO A 464 8.31 -16.72 29.32
CA PRO A 464 8.09 -15.71 30.36
C PRO A 464 8.99 -14.46 30.30
N SER A 465 10.09 -14.48 29.54
CA SER A 465 11.00 -13.35 29.30
C SER A 465 10.49 -12.41 28.19
N PRO A 466 9.20 -12.10 28.21
CA PRO A 466 8.22 -12.16 27.11
C PRO A 466 8.83 -12.05 25.71
N ALA A 467 8.76 -13.16 24.99
CA ALA A 467 9.09 -13.26 23.58
C ALA A 467 8.17 -14.28 22.93
N MET A 468 7.82 -14.04 21.66
CA MET A 468 7.17 -15.06 20.85
C MET A 468 8.18 -16.14 20.51
N VAL A 469 7.80 -17.40 20.61
CA VAL A 469 8.59 -18.53 20.17
C VAL A 469 8.09 -18.92 18.78
N VAL A 470 8.99 -18.81 17.80
CA VAL A 470 8.68 -18.90 16.38
C VAL A 470 9.38 -20.12 15.79
N PRO A 471 8.67 -21.04 15.12
CA PRO A 471 9.29 -22.19 14.47
C PRO A 471 9.95 -21.74 13.17
N ILE A 472 11.27 -21.53 13.17
CA ILE A 472 12.02 -21.06 12.00
C ILE A 472 12.74 -22.23 11.35
N GLU A 473 12.72 -22.27 10.02
CA GLU A 473 13.47 -23.22 9.22
C GLU A 473 14.41 -22.52 8.23
N TYR A 474 15.60 -23.11 8.04
CA TYR A 474 16.59 -22.68 7.05
C TYR A 474 16.87 -23.84 6.12
N THR A 475 16.42 -23.74 4.86
CA THR A 475 16.53 -24.80 3.86
C THR A 475 17.54 -24.42 2.79
N MET A 476 18.46 -25.34 2.49
CA MET A 476 19.57 -25.11 1.58
C MET A 476 20.10 -26.44 1.03
N THR A 477 21.01 -26.40 0.06
CA THR A 477 21.74 -27.61 -0.35
C THR A 477 22.78 -27.99 0.71
N LYS A 478 23.15 -29.26 0.77
CA LYS A 478 24.21 -29.76 1.65
C LYS A 478 25.55 -29.05 1.45
N ASP A 479 25.89 -28.73 0.21
CA ASP A 479 27.12 -28.00 -0.12
C ASP A 479 27.10 -26.58 0.47
N VAL A 480 25.98 -25.88 0.36
CA VAL A 480 25.78 -24.58 1.01
C VAL A 480 25.85 -24.73 2.52
N TYR A 481 25.18 -25.73 3.11
CA TYR A 481 25.23 -26.00 4.55
C TYR A 481 26.67 -26.19 5.05
N TYR A 482 27.50 -26.95 4.35
CA TYR A 482 28.90 -27.14 4.72
C TYR A 482 29.78 -25.92 4.44
N LYS A 483 29.54 -25.20 3.35
CA LYS A 483 30.21 -23.92 3.03
C LYS A 483 29.95 -22.87 4.11
N LEU A 484 28.75 -22.88 4.69
CA LEU A 484 28.40 -22.04 5.83
C LEU A 484 29.01 -22.53 7.15
N GLY A 485 29.74 -23.64 7.20
CA GLY A 485 30.27 -24.18 8.46
C GLY A 485 29.16 -24.79 9.33
N GLY A 486 28.16 -25.41 8.71
CA GLY A 486 27.13 -26.17 9.39
C GLY A 486 27.68 -27.31 10.23
N HIS A 487 26.97 -27.64 11.31
CA HIS A 487 27.36 -28.62 12.32
C HIS A 487 27.27 -30.07 11.83
N LYS A 488 28.27 -30.52 11.04
CA LYS A 488 28.29 -31.83 10.34
C LYS A 488 27.87 -33.04 11.18
N ARG A 489 28.25 -33.11 12.46
CA ARG A 489 27.95 -34.25 13.36
C ARG A 489 26.49 -34.33 13.80
N LYS A 490 25.69 -33.30 13.54
CA LYS A 490 24.26 -33.21 13.88
C LYS A 490 23.35 -33.36 12.67
N LEU A 491 23.93 -33.56 11.47
CA LEU A 491 23.16 -33.81 10.27
C LEU A 491 22.65 -35.25 10.27
N THR A 492 21.33 -35.41 10.30
CA THR A 492 20.64 -36.72 10.34
C THR A 492 19.85 -36.92 9.06
N LEU A 493 19.69 -38.16 8.59
CA LEU A 493 18.81 -38.45 7.44
C LEU A 493 17.34 -38.40 7.87
N LEU A 494 16.45 -37.95 6.99
CA LEU A 494 15.01 -37.94 7.26
C LEU A 494 14.47 -39.35 7.61
N GLU A 495 15.01 -40.39 6.98
CA GLU A 495 14.64 -41.79 7.28
C GLU A 495 15.05 -42.24 8.67
N GLU A 496 16.17 -41.73 9.21
CA GLU A 496 16.64 -42.05 10.55
C GLU A 496 15.79 -41.37 11.63
N LEU A 497 15.25 -40.18 11.33
CA LEU A 497 14.37 -39.44 12.24
C LEU A 497 12.95 -40.05 12.33
N LYS A 498 12.51 -40.75 11.28
CA LYS A 498 11.19 -41.42 11.23
C LYS A 498 11.15 -42.77 11.95
N ARG A 499 12.30 -43.33 12.31
CA ARG A 499 12.44 -44.58 13.08
C ARG A 499 12.39 -44.27 14.57
#